data_AF-A0A3V2RCM4-F1
#
_entry.id   AF-A0A3V2RCM4-F1
#
_cell.length_a   1.000
_cell.length_b   1.000
_cell.length_c   1.000
_cell.angle_alpha   90.00
_cell.angle_beta   90.00
_cell.angle_gamma   90.00
#
_symmetry.space_group_name_H-M   'P 1'
#
loop_
_entity.id
_entity.type
_entity.pdbx_description
1 polymer ?
#
loop_
_entity_poly.entity_id
_entity_poly.type
_entity_poly.pdbx_seq_one_letter_code
_entity_poly.pdbx_strand_id
1 'polypeptide(L)'
;MEIAVSYLVNIETTPMPSSMVMGKDVIHLETDVHATQDNKWGFPQDAWIPYLSVDYVVQKVGDADFMEFGQMLPMSAADGAHYAHSVKMKGPGAYRVSLKYTPPDEKGYARHTDRETGLPQWFSPFTETFTFTYPQG
;
A
#
# COMPACT_ATOMS: atom_id res chain seq x y z
N MET A 1 10.87 8.62 3.06
CA MET A 1 9.84 7.69 3.56
C MET A 1 10.38 6.29 3.37
N GLU A 2 10.03 5.40 4.28
CA GLU A 2 10.36 3.98 4.25
C GLU A 2 9.12 3.21 3.83
N ILE A 3 9.29 2.26 2.91
CA ILE A 3 8.21 1.49 2.31
C ILE A 3 8.53 0.01 2.52
N ALA A 4 7.61 -0.69 3.17
CA ALA A 4 7.61 -2.14 3.26
C ALA A 4 6.35 -2.72 2.61
N VAL A 5 6.45 -3.95 2.15
CA VAL A 5 5.35 -4.71 1.53
C VAL A 5 5.37 -6.11 2.11
N SER A 6 4.21 -6.55 2.56
CA SER A 6 3.99 -7.87 3.14
C SER A 6 2.67 -8.43 2.59
N TYR A 7 2.40 -9.69 2.88
CA TYR A 7 1.04 -10.17 2.82
C TYR A 7 0.76 -11.16 3.93
N LEU A 8 -0.50 -11.20 4.34
CA LEU A 8 -1.04 -12.14 5.32
C LEU A 8 -2.14 -12.98 4.67
N VAL A 9 -2.66 -13.95 5.41
CA VAL A 9 -3.81 -14.76 5.01
C VAL A 9 -4.85 -14.76 6.12
N ASN A 10 -6.11 -14.96 5.77
CA ASN A 10 -7.23 -15.05 6.73
C ASN A 10 -7.38 -13.80 7.63
N ILE A 11 -7.18 -12.61 7.04
CA ILE A 11 -7.43 -11.33 7.72
C ILE A 11 -8.88 -10.91 7.52
N GLU A 12 -9.57 -10.58 8.62
CA GLU A 12 -10.94 -10.04 8.61
C GLU A 12 -10.92 -8.56 9.01
N THR A 13 -11.70 -7.72 8.32
CA THR A 13 -11.81 -6.29 8.61
C THR A 13 -13.25 -5.88 8.88
N THR A 14 -13.45 -4.82 9.68
CA THR A 14 -14.79 -4.24 9.91
C THR A 14 -14.79 -2.71 9.77
N PRO A 15 -15.70 -2.12 8.99
CA PRO A 15 -16.60 -2.80 8.05
C PRO A 15 -15.79 -3.49 6.94
N MET A 16 -16.26 -4.64 6.45
CA MET A 16 -15.63 -5.33 5.33
C MET A 16 -15.97 -4.61 4.02
N PRO A 17 -15.00 -4.02 3.29
CA PRO A 17 -15.26 -3.42 1.99
C PRO A 17 -15.70 -4.49 0.99
N SER A 18 -16.70 -4.20 0.16
CA SER A 18 -17.18 -5.15 -0.86
C SER A 18 -16.12 -5.51 -1.91
N SER A 19 -15.11 -4.65 -2.09
CA SER A 19 -13.96 -4.91 -2.96
C SER A 19 -12.98 -5.92 -2.39
N MET A 20 -12.95 -6.11 -1.06
CA MET A 20 -12.03 -7.03 -0.41
C MET A 20 -12.64 -8.43 -0.35
N VAL A 21 -12.27 -9.25 -1.34
CA VAL A 21 -12.67 -10.65 -1.40
C VAL A 21 -12.06 -11.48 -0.26
N MET A 22 -12.71 -12.59 0.06
CA MET A 22 -12.25 -13.56 1.07
C MET A 22 -12.33 -14.98 0.52
N GLY A 23 -11.58 -15.90 1.11
CA GLY A 23 -11.67 -17.33 0.86
C GLY A 23 -10.33 -17.98 0.52
N LYS A 24 -10.40 -19.20 -0.02
CA LYS A 24 -9.22 -19.96 -0.43
C LYS A 24 -8.38 -19.17 -1.43
N ASP A 25 -7.06 -19.25 -1.32
CA ASP A 25 -6.11 -18.60 -2.23
C ASP A 25 -6.26 -17.07 -2.32
N VAL A 26 -6.71 -16.43 -1.24
CA VAL A 26 -6.75 -14.97 -1.10
C VAL A 26 -5.69 -14.55 -0.10
N ILE A 27 -4.89 -13.55 -0.47
CA ILE A 27 -3.96 -12.86 0.44
C ILE A 27 -4.53 -11.51 0.85
N HIS A 28 -4.14 -11.04 2.02
CA HIS A 28 -4.27 -9.65 2.43
C HIS A 28 -2.93 -8.97 2.16
N LEU A 29 -2.83 -8.27 1.02
CA LEU A 29 -1.61 -7.59 0.58
C LEU A 29 -1.52 -6.24 1.27
N GLU A 30 -0.44 -5.98 1.98
CA GLU A 30 -0.23 -4.76 2.77
C GLU A 30 0.97 -3.98 2.24
N THR A 31 0.91 -2.65 2.41
CA THR A 31 2.09 -1.79 2.34
C THR A 31 2.10 -0.80 3.50
N ASP A 32 3.24 -0.77 4.18
CA ASP A 32 3.55 0.12 5.28
C ASP A 32 4.39 1.27 4.77
N VAL A 33 3.93 2.49 5.01
CA VAL A 33 4.64 3.71 4.57
C VAL A 33 4.84 4.62 5.76
N HIS A 34 6.10 4.77 6.18
CA HIS A 34 6.47 5.55 7.35
C HIS A 34 7.42 6.69 6.99
N ALA A 35 7.31 7.79 7.72
CA ALA A 35 8.20 8.93 7.55
C ALA A 35 9.61 8.60 8.05
N THR A 36 10.61 8.82 7.20
CA THR A 36 12.02 8.71 7.58
C THR A 36 12.44 9.91 8.41
N GLN A 37 13.57 9.82 9.12
CA GLN A 37 14.11 10.92 9.94
C GLN A 37 14.29 12.24 9.16
N ASP A 38 14.55 12.15 7.85
CA ASP A 38 14.75 13.29 6.96
C ASP A 38 13.46 13.76 6.24
N ASN A 39 12.27 13.31 6.70
CA ASN A 39 10.99 13.72 6.15
C ASN A 39 10.85 15.25 6.17
N LYS A 40 10.46 15.82 5.02
CA LYS A 40 10.33 17.27 4.83
C LYS A 40 8.88 17.75 4.78
N TRP A 41 7.93 16.86 4.96
CA TRP A 41 6.50 17.12 4.78
C TRP A 41 5.72 17.15 6.09
N GLY A 42 6.40 17.39 7.21
CA GLY A 42 5.78 17.63 8.50
C GLY A 42 5.32 16.37 9.24
N PHE A 43 5.67 15.18 8.76
CA PHE A 43 5.43 13.94 9.48
C PHE A 43 6.60 13.65 10.43
N PRO A 44 6.35 13.36 11.73
CA PRO A 44 7.39 12.92 12.65
C PRO A 44 8.07 11.65 12.14
N GLN A 45 9.33 11.42 12.54
CA GLN A 45 10.01 10.17 12.28
C GLN A 45 9.15 8.98 12.74
N ASP A 46 9.12 7.92 11.93
CA ASP A 46 8.39 6.66 12.15
C ASP A 46 6.86 6.82 12.20
N ALA A 47 6.32 8.01 11.91
CA ALA A 47 4.88 8.19 11.77
C ALA A 47 4.41 7.57 10.44
N TRP A 48 3.30 6.84 10.49
CA TRP A 48 2.60 6.39 9.30
C TRP A 48 2.20 7.61 8.44
N ILE A 49 2.37 7.51 7.12
CA ILE A 49 2.01 8.56 6.17
C ILE A 49 0.58 8.32 5.69
N PRO A 50 -0.42 9.11 6.16
CA PRO A 50 -1.80 8.92 5.80
C PRO A 50 -2.13 9.58 4.46
N TYR A 51 -3.37 9.38 3.99
CA TYR A 51 -3.94 10.02 2.79
C TYR A 51 -3.23 9.75 1.46
N LEU A 52 -2.23 8.88 1.40
CA LEU A 52 -1.74 8.34 0.13
C LEU A 52 -2.87 7.65 -0.63
N SER A 53 -2.88 7.83 -1.96
CA SER A 53 -3.52 6.86 -2.85
C SER A 53 -2.48 5.83 -3.24
N VAL A 54 -2.81 4.55 -3.08
CA VAL A 54 -1.91 3.47 -3.45
C VAL A 54 -2.63 2.53 -4.41
N ASP A 55 -2.27 2.59 -5.68
CA ASP A 55 -2.78 1.65 -6.69
C ASP A 55 -1.85 0.43 -6.77
N TYR A 56 -2.41 -0.76 -6.94
CA TYR A 56 -1.63 -2.00 -7.07
C TYR A 56 -1.92 -2.71 -8.39
N VAL A 57 -0.90 -3.41 -8.90
CA VAL A 57 -1.01 -4.42 -9.95
C VAL A 57 -0.22 -5.65 -9.51
N VAL A 58 -0.87 -6.81 -9.41
CA VAL A 58 -0.26 -8.11 -9.11
C VAL A 58 -0.29 -8.98 -10.36
N GLN A 59 0.87 -9.54 -10.72
CA GLN A 59 1.03 -10.43 -11.87
C GLN A 59 1.75 -11.72 -11.44
N LYS A 60 1.44 -12.83 -12.10
CA LYS A 60 2.10 -14.11 -11.86
C LYS A 60 3.27 -14.27 -12.82
N VAL A 61 4.44 -14.60 -12.30
CA VAL A 61 5.64 -14.78 -13.13
C VAL A 61 5.44 -16.00 -14.04
N GLY A 62 5.60 -15.79 -15.35
CA GLY A 62 5.44 -16.84 -16.36
C GLY A 62 4.01 -17.07 -16.83
N ASP A 63 3.03 -16.28 -16.35
CA ASP A 63 1.62 -16.36 -16.76
C ASP A 63 1.15 -14.97 -17.17
N ALA A 64 1.18 -14.70 -18.48
CA ALA A 64 0.84 -13.40 -19.04
C ALA A 64 -0.66 -13.05 -18.94
N ASP A 65 -1.50 -14.05 -18.67
CA ASP A 65 -2.96 -13.89 -18.62
C ASP A 65 -3.47 -13.58 -17.21
N PHE A 66 -2.60 -13.63 -16.20
CA PHE A 66 -2.98 -13.30 -14.82
C PHE A 66 -2.55 -11.89 -14.42
N MET A 67 -3.55 -11.06 -14.13
CA MET A 67 -3.37 -9.71 -13.59
C MET A 67 -4.54 -9.37 -12.67
N GLU A 68 -4.23 -9.01 -11.43
CA GLU A 68 -5.17 -8.43 -10.47
C GLU A 68 -4.74 -6.99 -10.18
N PHE A 69 -5.69 -6.06 -10.06
CA PHE A 69 -5.38 -4.66 -9.84
C PHE A 69 -6.49 -3.96 -9.06
N GLY A 70 -6.13 -2.86 -8.41
CA GLY A 70 -7.09 -2.07 -7.64
C GLY A 70 -6.40 -0.93 -6.90
N GLN A 71 -7.12 -0.30 -5.99
CA GLN A 71 -6.59 0.70 -5.06
C GLN A 71 -6.64 0.12 -3.65
N MET A 72 -5.54 0.21 -2.91
CA MET A 72 -5.47 -0.18 -1.52
C MET A 72 -6.27 0.78 -0.64
N LEU A 73 -6.80 0.26 0.45
CA LEU A 73 -7.60 1.02 1.41
C LEU A 73 -6.80 1.21 2.71
N PRO A 74 -6.87 2.38 3.36
CA PRO A 74 -6.26 2.59 4.66
C PRO A 74 -7.01 1.80 5.74
N MET A 75 -6.28 1.18 6.65
CA MET A 75 -6.85 0.47 7.80
C MET A 75 -5.87 0.40 8.97
N SER A 76 -6.26 -0.29 10.03
CA SER A 76 -5.41 -0.49 11.21
C SER A 76 -5.50 -1.93 11.70
N ALA A 77 -4.36 -2.45 12.15
CA ALA A 77 -4.22 -3.70 12.85
C ALA A 77 -3.52 -3.48 14.21
N ALA A 78 -3.21 -4.56 14.93
CA ALA A 78 -2.60 -4.48 16.26
C ALA A 78 -1.17 -3.91 16.24
N ASP A 79 -0.49 -3.99 15.11
CA ASP A 79 0.87 -3.50 14.88
C ASP A 79 0.94 -2.09 14.27
N GLY A 80 -0.17 -1.54 13.78
CA GLY A 80 -0.22 -0.16 13.31
C GLY A 80 -1.23 0.09 12.18
N ALA A 81 -1.15 1.29 11.62
CA ALA A 81 -1.92 1.68 10.45
C ALA A 81 -1.14 1.39 9.17
N HIS A 82 -1.83 0.92 8.13
CA HIS A 82 -1.25 0.54 6.85
C HIS A 82 -2.27 0.67 5.71
N TYR A 83 -1.81 0.45 4.49
CA TYR A 83 -2.68 0.33 3.31
C TYR A 83 -2.74 -1.12 2.88
N ALA A 84 -3.94 -1.63 2.61
CA ALA A 84 -4.06 -3.02 2.17
C ALA A 84 -5.20 -3.26 1.18
N HIS A 85 -5.14 -4.41 0.50
CA HIS A 85 -6.24 -4.96 -0.27
C HIS A 85 -6.18 -6.49 -0.32
N SER A 86 -7.35 -7.14 -0.37
CA SER A 86 -7.40 -8.56 -0.65
C SER A 86 -7.12 -8.85 -2.13
N VAL A 87 -6.26 -9.83 -2.41
CA VAL A 87 -5.93 -10.24 -3.79
C VAL A 87 -6.13 -11.75 -3.93
N LYS A 88 -6.90 -12.16 -4.95
CA LYS A 88 -7.10 -13.57 -5.29
C LYS A 88 -5.92 -14.08 -6.11
N MET A 89 -5.21 -15.08 -5.60
CA MET A 89 -4.05 -15.68 -6.26
C MET A 89 -4.45 -16.80 -7.23
N LYS A 90 -3.70 -16.98 -8.31
CA LYS A 90 -3.84 -18.10 -9.27
C LYS A 90 -2.92 -19.26 -8.91
N GLY A 91 -3.13 -19.80 -7.70
CA GLY A 91 -2.36 -20.92 -7.14
C GLY A 91 -0.90 -20.60 -6.83
N PRO A 92 -0.09 -21.59 -6.40
CA PRO A 92 1.29 -21.36 -6.00
C PRO A 92 2.20 -20.84 -7.12
N GLY A 93 3.24 -20.09 -6.75
CA GLY A 93 4.27 -19.59 -7.65
C GLY A 93 4.88 -18.26 -7.23
N ALA A 94 5.75 -17.72 -8.07
CA ALA A 94 6.30 -16.37 -7.92
C ALA A 94 5.36 -15.33 -8.54
N TYR A 95 5.22 -14.20 -7.86
CA TYR A 95 4.38 -13.07 -8.24
C TYR A 95 5.19 -11.79 -8.18
N ARG A 96 4.79 -10.81 -9.00
CA ARG A 96 5.27 -9.44 -8.97
C ARG A 96 4.13 -8.53 -8.56
N VAL A 97 4.37 -7.63 -7.63
CA VAL A 97 3.47 -6.53 -7.30
C VAL A 97 4.12 -5.21 -7.68
N SER A 98 3.38 -4.35 -8.36
CA SER A 98 3.75 -2.95 -8.61
C SER A 98 2.79 -2.06 -7.82
N LEU A 99 3.33 -1.17 -7.00
CA LEU A 99 2.57 -0.24 -6.15
C LEU A 99 2.87 1.18 -6.60
N LYS A 100 1.84 1.91 -7.02
CA LYS A 100 1.95 3.32 -7.38
C LYS A 100 1.44 4.17 -6.22
N TYR A 101 2.32 5.01 -5.69
CA TYR A 101 2.02 5.92 -4.59
C TYR A 101 1.78 7.33 -5.15
N THR A 102 0.59 7.87 -4.91
CA THR A 102 0.24 9.27 -5.19
C THR A 102 0.24 10.05 -3.86
N PRO A 103 0.75 11.30 -3.83
CA PRO A 103 0.86 12.08 -2.61
C PRO A 103 -0.48 12.36 -1.89
N PRO A 104 -0.40 12.75 -0.60
CA PRO A 104 -1.58 12.97 0.25
C PRO A 104 -2.61 14.02 -0.23
N ASP A 105 -2.17 15.00 -1.03
CA ASP A 105 -3.03 16.09 -1.49
C ASP A 105 -4.14 15.64 -2.45
N GLU A 106 -3.96 14.55 -3.18
CA GLU A 106 -5.02 13.95 -4.01
C GLU A 106 -6.25 13.54 -3.17
N LYS A 107 -6.02 13.08 -1.94
CA LYS A 107 -7.08 12.71 -0.99
C LYS A 107 -7.46 13.86 -0.04
N GLY A 108 -7.08 15.09 -0.36
CA GLY A 108 -7.46 16.29 0.37
C GLY A 108 -6.59 16.62 1.58
N TYR A 109 -5.40 16.05 1.70
CA TYR A 109 -4.46 16.40 2.78
C TYR A 109 -3.69 17.67 2.43
N ALA A 110 -4.14 18.79 2.99
CA ALA A 110 -3.55 20.10 2.74
C ALA A 110 -2.19 20.26 3.42
N ARG A 111 -1.28 21.00 2.77
CA ARG A 111 -0.01 21.45 3.37
C ARG A 111 -0.02 22.96 3.57
N HIS A 112 0.72 23.42 4.57
CA HIS A 112 0.99 24.84 4.75
C HIS A 112 1.92 25.35 3.64
N THR A 113 1.72 26.60 3.23
CA THR A 113 2.47 27.26 2.13
C THR A 113 2.95 28.67 2.50
N ASP A 114 2.59 29.16 3.69
CA ASP A 114 3.03 30.42 4.23
C ASP A 114 4.52 30.40 4.59
N ARG A 115 5.08 31.59 4.85
CA ARG A 115 6.51 31.74 5.12
C ARG A 115 6.98 31.09 6.43
N GLU A 116 6.13 31.07 7.46
CA GLU A 116 6.52 30.69 8.82
C GLU A 116 6.45 29.18 9.02
N THR A 117 5.46 28.53 8.40
CA THR A 117 5.15 27.11 8.63
C THR A 117 5.03 26.31 7.34
N GLY A 118 5.37 26.92 6.20
CA GLY A 118 5.26 26.30 4.88
C GLY A 118 6.12 25.05 4.73
N LEU A 119 5.51 24.03 4.13
CA LEU A 119 6.19 22.80 3.72
C LEU A 119 6.52 22.87 2.21
N PRO A 120 7.55 22.16 1.73
CA PRO A 120 7.78 22.00 0.30
C PRO A 120 6.59 21.31 -0.38
N GLN A 121 6.57 21.37 -1.72
CA GLN A 121 5.61 20.60 -2.51
C GLN A 121 5.73 19.10 -2.21
N TRP A 122 4.60 18.39 -2.28
CA TRP A 122 4.56 16.94 -2.24
C TRP A 122 5.40 16.32 -3.36
N PHE A 123 5.82 15.07 -3.16
CA PHE A 123 6.49 14.29 -4.19
C PHE A 123 5.56 14.04 -5.39
N SER A 124 6.12 13.88 -6.59
CA SER A 124 5.35 13.38 -7.75
C SER A 124 5.07 11.88 -7.61
N PRO A 125 3.97 11.35 -8.17
CA PRO A 125 3.67 9.93 -8.09
C PRO A 125 4.83 9.06 -8.57
N PHE A 126 5.10 7.97 -7.85
CA PHE A 126 6.15 7.01 -8.18
C PHE A 126 5.65 5.58 -8.01
N THR A 127 6.38 4.63 -8.57
CA THR A 127 6.03 3.20 -8.52
C THR A 127 7.19 2.39 -7.98
N GLU A 128 6.90 1.53 -7.01
CA GLU A 128 7.80 0.51 -6.51
C GLU A 128 7.35 -0.86 -7.00
N THR A 129 8.30 -1.79 -7.17
CA THR A 129 8.01 -3.14 -7.64
C THR A 129 8.71 -4.17 -6.78
N PHE A 130 7.95 -5.16 -6.31
CA PHE A 130 8.43 -6.22 -5.44
C PHE A 130 8.08 -7.58 -6.04
N THR A 131 8.88 -8.59 -5.72
CA THR A 131 8.61 -9.99 -6.09
C THR A 131 8.44 -10.81 -4.82
N PHE A 132 7.44 -11.68 -4.79
CA PHE A 132 7.16 -12.58 -3.67
C PHE A 132 6.75 -13.96 -4.16
N THR A 133 6.88 -14.97 -3.30
CA THR A 133 6.39 -16.32 -3.57
C THR A 133 5.12 -16.56 -2.77
N TYR A 134 4.12 -17.17 -3.40
CA TYR A 134 2.88 -17.59 -2.75
C TYR A 134 2.70 -19.11 -2.87
N PRO A 135 2.26 -19.82 -1.81
CA PRO A 135 2.25 -19.34 -0.42
C PRO A 135 3.68 -19.07 0.08
N GLN A 136 3.81 -18.37 1.21
CA GLN A 136 5.12 -18.12 1.81
C GLN A 136 5.52 -19.43 2.47
N GLY A 137 6.74 -19.89 2.17
CA GLY A 137 7.33 -21.06 2.79
C GLY A 137 7.80 -20.77 4.21
#